data_AF-A0A2W4SQA6-F1
#
_entry.id   AF-A0A2W4SQA6-F1
#
_cell.length_a   1.000
_cell.length_b   1.000
_cell.length_c   1.000
_cell.angle_alpha   90.00
_cell.angle_beta   90.00
_cell.angle_gamma   90.00
#
_symmetry.space_group_name_H-M   'P 1'
#
loop_
_entity.id
_entity.type
_entity.pdbx_description
1 polymer ?
#
loop_
_entity_poly.entity_id
_entity_poly.type
_entity_poly.pdbx_seq_one_letter_code
_entity_poly.pdbx_strand_id
1 'polypeptide(L)'
;MGMRYLSGWMYGVGVLYLAMALVFNPLLLSYAIPIIGLGLDPGGQRVLMDGVLFISAIVAVLGVFLLRGARKPHLNRELVKLVIWVELIAGLVLNLYLALRGYGHPLALVAFALLHGAIAAIGLHALATCRRHLTAVKPLRRAS
;
A
#
# COMPACT_ATOMS: atom_id res chain seq x y z
N MET A 1 10.96 12.30 -17.61
CA MET A 1 9.61 11.87 -17.19
C MET A 1 9.62 10.79 -16.09
N GLY A 2 10.47 9.75 -16.16
CA GLY A 2 10.43 8.64 -15.20
C GLY A 2 10.63 8.99 -13.72
N MET A 3 11.41 10.02 -13.38
CA MET A 3 11.54 10.50 -11.99
C MET A 3 10.26 11.15 -11.46
N ARG A 4 9.56 11.93 -12.29
CA ARG A 4 8.28 12.58 -11.91
C ARG A 4 7.18 11.55 -11.70
N TYR A 5 7.17 10.51 -12.54
CA TYR A 5 6.18 9.44 -12.43
C TYR A 5 6.37 8.60 -11.15
N LEU A 6 7.61 8.23 -10.80
CA LEU A 6 7.90 7.54 -9.53
C LEU A 6 7.59 8.43 -8.32
N SER A 7 7.94 9.72 -8.38
CA SER A 7 7.58 10.70 -7.34
C SER A 7 6.06 10.80 -7.16
N GLY A 8 5.30 10.88 -8.26
CA GLY A 8 3.84 10.94 -8.25
C GLY A 8 3.21 9.68 -7.64
N TRP A 9 3.72 8.49 -7.98
CA TRP A 9 3.28 7.25 -7.35
C TRP A 9 3.55 7.25 -5.84
N MET A 10 4.77 7.61 -5.42
CA MET A 10 5.11 7.71 -3.99
C MET A 10 4.20 8.69 -3.25
N TYR A 11 3.92 9.84 -3.86
CA TYR A 11 3.04 10.84 -3.27
C TYR A 11 1.60 10.34 -3.16
N GLY A 12 1.04 9.81 -4.25
CA GLY A 12 -0.34 9.31 -4.29
C GLY A 12 -0.58 8.16 -3.31
N VAL A 13 0.30 7.15 -3.32
CA VAL A 13 0.21 6.02 -2.37
C VAL A 13 0.45 6.50 -0.95
N GLY A 14 1.39 7.43 -0.73
CA GLY A 14 1.64 8.01 0.58
C GLY A 14 0.43 8.72 1.17
N VAL A 15 -0.26 9.56 0.38
CA VAL A 15 -1.51 10.22 0.80
C VAL A 15 -2.61 9.19 1.05
N LEU A 16 -2.79 8.23 0.14
CA LEU A 16 -3.78 7.17 0.28
C LEU A 16 -3.57 6.39 1.59
N TYR A 17 -2.33 6.02 1.91
CA TYR A 17 -1.98 5.31 3.13
C TYR A 17 -2.32 6.10 4.39
N LEU A 18 -2.05 7.41 4.42
CA LEU A 18 -2.42 8.24 5.56
C LEU A 18 -3.95 8.38 5.69
N ALA A 19 -4.65 8.54 4.57
CA ALA A 19 -6.11 8.59 4.56
C ALA A 19 -6.72 7.27 5.06
N MET A 20 -6.18 6.14 4.61
CA MET A 20 -6.60 4.82 5.06
C MET A 20 -6.30 4.62 6.55
N ALA A 21 -5.09 4.95 7.02
CA ALA A 21 -4.76 4.84 8.44
C ALA A 21 -5.68 5.70 9.33
N LEU A 22 -6.13 6.85 8.82
CA LEU A 22 -7.10 7.69 9.50
C LEU A 22 -8.49 7.02 9.54
N VAL A 23 -8.99 6.55 8.40
CA VAL A 23 -10.34 5.96 8.26
C VAL A 23 -10.45 4.62 8.97
N PHE A 24 -9.39 3.80 8.93
CA PHE A 24 -9.31 2.49 9.56
C PHE A 24 -8.82 2.58 11.01
N ASN A 25 -9.05 3.70 11.70
CA ASN A 25 -8.80 3.74 13.13
C ASN A 25 -9.93 3.03 13.91
N PRO A 26 -9.63 2.43 15.08
CA PRO A 26 -10.61 1.72 15.90
C PRO A 26 -11.86 2.52 16.27
N LEU A 27 -11.71 3.83 16.52
CA LEU A 27 -12.83 4.68 16.89
C LEU A 27 -13.84 4.77 15.74
N LEU A 28 -13.38 5.06 14.52
CA LEU A 28 -14.26 5.16 13.35
C LEU A 28 -14.86 3.80 12.97
N LEU A 29 -14.06 2.73 13.06
CA LEU A 29 -14.54 1.37 12.81
C LEU A 29 -15.59 0.92 13.82
N SER A 30 -15.51 1.35 15.08
CA SER A 30 -16.52 1.02 16.09
C SER A 30 -17.92 1.51 15.73
N TYR A 31 -18.02 2.62 14.98
CA TYR A 31 -19.29 3.12 14.45
C TYR A 31 -19.72 2.41 13.16
N ALA A 32 -18.78 1.95 12.34
CA ALA A 32 -19.07 1.34 11.05
C ALA A 32 -19.43 -0.15 11.16
N ILE A 33 -18.73 -0.93 11.99
CA ILE A 33 -18.90 -2.39 12.13
C ILE A 33 -20.36 -2.80 12.40
N PRO A 34 -21.12 -2.14 13.30
CA PRO A 34 -22.53 -2.48 13.54
C PRO A 34 -23.42 -2.29 12.30
N ILE A 35 -23.09 -1.33 11.45
CA ILE A 35 -23.84 -0.98 10.24
C ILE A 35 -23.61 -2.02 9.13
N ILE A 36 -22.42 -2.61 9.09
CA ILE A 36 -22.01 -3.56 8.03
C ILE A 36 -22.46 -5.00 8.37
N GLY A 37 -22.96 -5.25 9.58
CA GLY A 37 -23.56 -6.54 9.95
C GLY A 37 -22.58 -7.71 9.99
N LEU A 38 -21.32 -7.47 10.37
CA LEU A 38 -20.20 -8.43 10.26
C LEU A 38 -20.34 -9.71 11.12
N GLY A 39 -21.37 -9.88 11.95
CA GLY A 39 -21.70 -11.15 12.61
C GLY A 39 -20.62 -11.74 13.54
N LEU A 40 -19.62 -10.94 13.93
CA LEU A 40 -18.51 -11.38 14.78
C LEU A 40 -18.93 -11.42 16.25
N ASP A 41 -18.45 -12.42 16.99
CA ASP A 41 -18.55 -12.44 18.45
C ASP A 41 -17.74 -11.29 19.08
N PRO A 42 -18.03 -10.88 20.32
CA PRO A 42 -17.35 -9.74 20.95
C PRO A 42 -15.83 -9.90 21.08
N GLY A 43 -15.31 -11.11 21.21
CA GLY A 43 -13.88 -11.39 21.26
C GLY A 43 -13.24 -11.21 19.87
N GLY A 44 -13.85 -11.81 18.85
CA GLY A 44 -13.45 -11.66 17.45
C GLY A 44 -13.44 -10.21 16.98
N GLN A 45 -14.42 -9.40 17.40
CA GLN A 45 -14.46 -7.97 17.09
C GLN A 45 -13.26 -7.22 17.67
N ARG A 46 -12.88 -7.48 18.93
CA ARG A 46 -11.74 -6.81 19.57
C ARG A 46 -10.43 -7.16 18.88
N VAL A 47 -10.21 -8.44 18.57
CA VAL A 47 -9.01 -8.89 17.85
C VAL A 47 -8.93 -8.25 16.46
N LEU A 48 -10.06 -8.12 15.76
CA LEU A 48 -10.11 -7.42 14.48
C LEU A 48 -9.74 -5.94 14.64
N MET A 49 -10.29 -5.25 15.64
CA MET A 49 -9.99 -3.84 15.88
C MET A 49 -8.51 -3.60 16.23
N ASP A 50 -7.91 -4.45 17.06
CA ASP A 50 -6.49 -4.39 17.41
C ASP A 50 -5.59 -4.68 16.18
N GLY A 51 -5.97 -5.68 15.38
CA GLY A 51 -5.29 -6.00 14.13
C GLY A 51 -5.34 -4.84 13.13
N VAL A 52 -6.51 -4.21 12.99
CA VAL A 52 -6.68 -3.06 12.09
C VAL A 52 -5.94 -1.83 12.59
N LEU A 53 -5.89 -1.59 13.91
CA LEU A 53 -5.05 -0.55 14.50
C LEU A 53 -3.57 -0.75 14.15
N PHE A 54 -3.07 -1.96 14.34
CA PHE A 54 -1.68 -2.31 14.07
C PHE A 54 -1.33 -2.12 12.58
N ILE A 55 -2.18 -2.62 11.68
CA ILE A 55 -2.00 -2.45 10.23
C ILE A 55 -2.04 -0.96 9.86
N SER A 56 -3.00 -0.21 10.41
CA SER A 56 -3.12 1.23 10.16
C SER A 56 -1.88 2.01 10.60
N ALA A 57 -1.27 1.64 11.73
CA ALA A 57 -0.02 2.24 12.19
C ALA A 57 1.14 1.95 11.22
N ILE A 58 1.29 0.70 10.74
CA ILE A 58 2.31 0.33 9.75
C ILE A 58 2.12 1.13 8.46
N VAL A 59 0.89 1.16 7.94
CA VAL A 59 0.55 1.85 6.70
C VAL A 59 0.76 3.36 6.85
N ALA A 60 0.44 3.95 8.01
CA ALA A 60 0.74 5.36 8.29
C ALA A 60 2.23 5.66 8.23
N VAL A 61 3.06 4.83 8.87
CA VAL A 61 4.52 4.96 8.85
C VAL A 61 5.03 4.90 7.41
N LEU A 62 4.64 3.88 6.64
CA LEU A 62 5.00 3.76 5.23
C LEU A 62 4.55 4.99 4.43
N GLY A 63 3.35 5.52 4.70
CA GLY A 63 2.82 6.72 4.07
C GLY A 63 3.70 7.94 4.31
N VAL A 64 4.10 8.20 5.56
CA VAL A 64 5.02 9.29 5.90
C VAL A 64 6.36 9.14 5.18
N PHE A 65 6.94 7.94 5.17
CA PHE A 65 8.22 7.69 4.50
C PHE A 65 8.11 7.87 2.98
N LEU A 66 7.02 7.44 2.35
CA LEU A 66 6.76 7.65 0.93
C LEU A 66 6.65 9.14 0.59
N LEU A 67 5.90 9.92 1.36
CA LEU A 67 5.76 11.37 1.16
C LEU A 67 7.09 12.10 1.30
N ARG A 68 7.88 11.77 2.32
CA ARG A 68 9.23 12.34 2.50
C ARG A 68 10.17 11.93 1.36
N GLY A 69 10.13 10.65 0.98
CA GLY A 69 10.95 10.08 -0.08
C GLY A 69 10.61 10.58 -1.48
N ALA A 70 9.37 11.04 -1.71
CA ALA A 70 8.88 11.49 -3.00
C ALA A 70 9.69 12.66 -3.59
N ARG A 71 10.35 13.47 -2.76
CA ARG A 71 11.26 14.57 -3.19
C ARG A 71 12.55 14.06 -3.83
N LYS A 72 13.02 12.87 -3.43
CA LYS A 72 14.24 12.23 -3.94
C LYS A 72 13.96 10.75 -4.27
N PRO A 73 13.10 10.49 -5.27
CA PRO A 73 12.53 9.15 -5.49
C PRO A 73 13.59 8.10 -5.90
N HIS A 74 14.70 8.54 -6.49
CA HIS A 74 15.79 7.65 -6.88
C HIS A 74 16.60 7.10 -5.70
N LEU A 75 16.68 7.83 -4.58
CA LEU A 75 17.34 7.37 -3.35
C LEU A 75 16.44 6.45 -2.52
N ASN A 76 15.13 6.51 -2.76
CA ASN A 76 14.11 5.80 -1.98
C ASN A 76 13.53 4.59 -2.74
N ARG A 77 14.30 4.02 -3.67
CA ARG A 77 13.84 2.88 -4.50
C ARG A 77 13.60 1.62 -3.70
N GLU A 78 14.40 1.35 -2.68
CA GLU A 78 14.20 0.18 -1.82
C GLU A 78 12.93 0.30 -0.99
N LEU A 79 12.60 1.51 -0.52
CA LEU A 79 11.30 1.77 0.12
C LEU A 79 10.14 1.47 -0.84
N VAL A 80 10.24 1.90 -2.10
CA VAL A 80 9.20 1.60 -3.11
C VAL A 80 9.06 0.10 -3.34
N LYS A 81 10.18 -0.63 -3.46
CA LYS A 81 10.14 -2.10 -3.59
C LYS A 81 9.54 -2.77 -2.36
N LEU A 82 9.88 -2.31 -1.16
CA LEU A 82 9.30 -2.81 0.08
C LEU A 82 7.79 -2.63 0.07
N VAL A 83 7.30 -1.43 -0.27
CA VAL A 83 5.87 -1.14 -0.36
C VAL A 83 5.21 -2.05 -1.40
N ILE A 84 5.81 -2.24 -2.59
CA ILE A 84 5.30 -3.18 -3.59
C ILE A 84 5.20 -4.60 -3.03
N TRP A 85 6.19 -5.08 -2.29
CA TRP A 85 6.14 -6.41 -1.68
C TRP A 85 5.06 -6.52 -0.61
N VAL A 86 4.89 -5.49 0.22
CA VAL A 86 3.80 -5.42 1.21
C VAL A 86 2.44 -5.48 0.52
N GLU A 87 2.25 -4.70 -0.55
CA GLU A 87 1.04 -4.70 -1.37
C GLU A 87 0.78 -6.09 -2.00
N LEU A 88 1.80 -6.77 -2.50
CA LEU A 88 1.64 -8.10 -3.08
C LEU A 88 1.32 -9.17 -2.03
N ILE A 89 2.00 -9.16 -0.88
CA ILE A 89 1.86 -10.21 0.13
C ILE A 89 0.62 -9.96 1.00
N ALA A 90 0.59 -8.82 1.69
CA ALA A 90 -0.47 -8.50 2.64
C ALA A 90 -1.71 -7.93 1.94
N GLY A 91 -1.52 -7.18 0.85
CA GLY A 91 -2.62 -6.57 0.11
C GLY A 91 -3.32 -7.53 -0.86
N LEU A 92 -2.57 -8.28 -1.67
CA LEU A 92 -3.13 -9.15 -2.70
C LEU A 92 -3.25 -10.60 -2.23
N VAL A 93 -2.15 -11.27 -1.91
CA VAL A 93 -2.13 -12.71 -1.60
C VAL A 93 -2.98 -13.04 -0.37
N LEU A 94 -2.80 -12.27 0.72
CA LEU A 94 -3.58 -12.49 1.93
C LEU A 94 -5.08 -12.28 1.71
N ASN A 95 -5.50 -11.23 1.00
CA ASN A 95 -6.92 -10.99 0.74
C ASN A 95 -7.55 -12.09 -0.13
N LEU A 96 -6.84 -12.58 -1.15
CA LEU A 96 -7.30 -13.73 -1.94
C LEU A 96 -7.41 -14.99 -1.07
N TYR A 97 -6.43 -15.25 -0.21
CA TYR A 97 -6.47 -16.35 0.73
C TYR A 97 -7.69 -16.25 1.67
N LEU A 98 -7.92 -15.10 2.28
CA LEU A 98 -9.07 -14.87 3.17
C LEU A 98 -10.40 -15.07 2.44
N ALA A 99 -10.50 -14.62 1.18
CA ALA A 99 -11.68 -14.81 0.34
C ALA A 99 -11.94 -16.29 0.05
N LEU A 100 -10.90 -17.03 -0.35
CA LEU A 100 -10.98 -18.47 -0.63
C LEU A 100 -11.33 -19.29 0.62
N ARG A 101 -10.94 -18.82 1.81
CA ARG A 101 -11.23 -19.47 3.09
C ARG A 101 -12.58 -19.07 3.69
N GLY A 102 -13.28 -18.09 3.11
CA GLY A 102 -14.55 -17.60 3.61
C GLY A 102 -14.43 -16.78 4.90
N TYR A 103 -13.27 -16.18 5.18
CA TYR A 103 -13.02 -15.40 6.40
C TYR A 103 -13.54 -13.96 6.34
N GLY A 104 -14.28 -13.59 5.30
CA GLY A 104 -14.91 -12.28 5.17
C GLY A 104 -15.76 -12.17 3.91
N HIS A 105 -16.30 -10.97 3.66
CA HIS A 105 -17.15 -10.74 2.50
C HIS A 105 -16.36 -10.92 1.18
N PRO A 106 -16.64 -11.95 0.37
CA PRO A 106 -15.75 -12.40 -0.70
C PRO A 106 -15.54 -11.31 -1.76
N LEU A 107 -16.59 -10.59 -2.16
CA LEU A 107 -16.47 -9.51 -3.14
C LEU A 107 -15.64 -8.33 -2.61
N ALA A 108 -15.71 -8.05 -1.31
CA ALA A 108 -14.96 -6.95 -0.72
C ALA A 108 -13.47 -7.32 -0.70
N LEU A 109 -13.14 -8.54 -0.26
CA LEU A 109 -11.77 -9.04 -0.24
C LEU A 109 -11.16 -9.11 -1.64
N VAL A 110 -11.92 -9.54 -2.67
CA VAL A 110 -11.45 -9.53 -4.06
C VAL A 110 -11.24 -8.11 -4.56
N ALA A 111 -12.14 -7.17 -4.28
CA ALA A 111 -11.98 -5.77 -4.68
C ALA A 111 -10.73 -5.13 -4.02
N PHE A 112 -10.51 -5.39 -2.72
CA PHE A 112 -9.30 -4.98 -2.02
C PHE A 112 -8.04 -5.59 -2.63
N ALA A 113 -8.06 -6.89 -2.91
CA ALA A 113 -6.96 -7.59 -3.55
C ALA A 113 -6.59 -6.96 -4.90
N LEU A 114 -7.59 -6.62 -5.73
CA LEU A 114 -7.38 -5.97 -7.03
C LEU A 114 -6.81 -4.56 -6.88
N LEU A 115 -7.29 -3.77 -5.91
CA LEU A 115 -6.74 -2.44 -5.61
C LEU A 115 -5.26 -2.54 -5.27
N HIS A 116 -4.88 -3.44 -4.37
CA HIS A 116 -3.49 -3.65 -3.97
C HIS A 116 -2.63 -4.14 -5.15
N GLY A 117 -3.16 -5.07 -5.96
CA GLY A 117 -2.52 -5.50 -7.20
C GLY A 117 -2.25 -4.35 -8.17
N ALA A 118 -3.21 -3.43 -8.33
CA ALA A 118 -3.06 -2.24 -9.17
C ALA A 118 -1.99 -1.29 -8.63
N ILE A 119 -1.98 -1.02 -7.32
CA ILE A 119 -0.95 -0.17 -6.67
C ILE A 119 0.44 -0.76 -6.92
N ALA A 120 0.61 -2.07 -6.69
CA ALA A 120 1.86 -2.78 -6.92
C ALA A 120 2.29 -2.75 -8.40
N ALA A 121 1.37 -3.01 -9.33
CA ALA A 121 1.66 -3.00 -10.77
C ALA A 121 2.09 -1.62 -11.27
N ILE A 122 1.40 -0.55 -10.86
CA ILE A 122 1.76 0.83 -11.19
C ILE A 122 3.12 1.18 -10.56
N GLY A 123 3.39 0.73 -9.34
CA GLY A 123 4.69 0.94 -8.66
C GLY A 123 5.84 0.27 -9.40
N LEU A 124 5.67 -0.98 -9.84
CA LEU A 124 6.63 -1.72 -10.66
C LEU A 124 6.89 -0.99 -11.99
N HIS A 125 5.82 -0.54 -12.66
CA HIS A 125 5.93 0.23 -13.89
C HIS A 125 6.69 1.55 -13.67
N ALA A 126 6.44 2.22 -12.55
CA ALA A 126 7.13 3.45 -12.19
C ALA A 126 8.62 3.24 -11.90
N LEU A 127 8.98 2.15 -11.20
CA LEU A 127 10.37 1.74 -10.99
C LEU A 127 11.08 1.44 -12.30
N ALA A 128 10.45 0.67 -13.19
CA ALA A 128 11.01 0.32 -14.48
C ALA A 128 11.29 1.56 -15.34
N THR A 129 10.32 2.49 -15.38
CA THR A 129 10.44 3.75 -16.12
C THR A 129 11.52 4.66 -15.52
N CYS A 130 11.63 4.71 -14.20
CA CYS A 130 12.70 5.45 -13.51
C CYS A 130 14.08 4.85 -13.79
N ARG A 131 14.21 3.51 -13.84
CA ARG A 131 15.46 2.82 -14.19
C ARG A 131 15.91 3.18 -15.60
N ARG A 132 15.02 3.08 -16.58
CA ARG A 132 15.29 3.46 -18.00
C ARG A 132 15.72 4.92 -18.12
N HIS A 133 15.10 5.81 -17.35
CA HIS A 133 15.48 7.23 -17.36
C HIS A 133 16.90 7.45 -16.81
N LEU A 134 17.27 6.79 -15.72
CA LEU A 134 18.63 6.93 -15.18
C LEU A 134 19.70 6.32 -16.10
N THR A 135 19.39 5.23 -16.81
CA THR A 135 20.33 4.64 -17.78
C THR A 135 20.46 5.50 -19.04
N ALA A 136 19.37 6.10 -19.52
CA ALA A 136 19.38 6.96 -20.71
C ALA A 136 20.05 8.32 -20.47
N VAL A 137 20.02 8.85 -19.25
CA VAL A 137 20.66 10.12 -18.87
C VAL A 137 22.13 9.93 -18.45
N LYS A 138 22.56 8.68 -18.17
CA LYS A 138 23.97 8.32 -18.01
C LYS A 138 24.55 7.66 -19.29
N PRO A 139 24.87 8.43 -20.34
CA PRO A 139 26.04 8.17 -21.14
C PRO A 139 27.10 9.28 -20.85
N LEU A 140 28.40 8.93 -20.89
CA LEU A 140 29.56 9.84 -20.81
C LEU A 140 30.09 10.26 -19.41
N ARG A 141 30.46 9.28 -18.58
CA ARG A 141 31.55 9.48 -17.59
C ARG A 141 32.30 8.18 -17.31
N ARG A 142 32.76 7.53 -18.38
CA ARG A 142 33.77 6.45 -18.36
C ARG A 142 34.61 6.58 -19.64
N ALA A 143 35.38 7.65 -19.71
CA ALA A 143 36.50 7.85 -20.64
C ALA A 143 37.24 9.12 -20.17
N SER A 144 38.07 8.96 -19.15
CA SER A 144 39.13 9.90 -18.77
C SER A 144 40.15 9.11 -17.97
#